data_AF-A0A4Y8IE34-F1
#
_entry.id   AF-A0A4Y8IE34-F1
#
_cell.length_a   1.000
_cell.length_b   1.000
_cell.length_c   1.000
_cell.angle_alpha   90.00
_cell.angle_beta   90.00
_cell.angle_gamma   90.00
#
_symmetry.space_group_name_H-M   'P 1'
#
loop_
_entity.id
_entity.type
_entity.pdbx_description
1 polymer ?
#
loop_
_entity_poly.entity_id
_entity_poly.type
_entity_poly.pdbx_seq_one_letter_code
_entity_poly.pdbx_strand_id
1 'polypeptide(L)' 'MGKSRAKKIREKMQREGKRSPELSRSPFAFTDMRTRKTKTKKDMLYRTKHKNQLSKDGRDGSFYFGYKNSQYKFMY' A
#
# COMPACT_ATOMS: atom_id res chain seq x y z
N MET A 1 -7.08 6.71 -32.19
CA MET A 1 -7.73 7.28 -30.99
C MET A 1 -8.70 8.38 -31.40
N GLY A 2 -9.97 8.28 -31.01
CA GLY A 2 -11.00 9.28 -31.34
C GLY A 2 -11.27 10.23 -30.18
N LYS A 3 -11.34 11.54 -30.45
CA LYS A 3 -11.88 12.51 -29.48
C LYS A 3 -13.37 12.25 -29.27
N SER A 4 -13.86 12.41 -28.04
CA SER A 4 -15.30 12.35 -27.77
C SER A 4 -16.06 13.44 -28.54
N ARG A 5 -17.33 13.19 -28.86
CA ARG A 5 -18.20 14.18 -29.54
C ARG A 5 -18.22 15.51 -28.80
N ALA A 6 -18.32 15.48 -27.47
CA ALA A 6 -18.30 16.67 -26.62
C ALA A 6 -16.99 17.47 -26.72
N LYS A 7 -15.83 16.80 -26.86
CA LYS A 7 -14.55 17.49 -27.05
C LYS A 7 -14.48 18.17 -28.43
N LYS A 8 -14.94 17.49 -29.49
CA LYS A 8 -14.99 18.06 -30.85
C LYS A 8 -15.87 19.32 -30.93
N ILE A 9 -17.02 19.32 -30.25
CA ILE A 9 -17.94 20.47 -30.22
C ILE A 9 -17.29 21.68 -29.52
N ARG A 10 -16.60 21.46 -28.39
CA ARG A 10 -15.90 22.53 -27.67
C ARG A 10 -14.77 23.14 -28.49
N GLU A 11 -13.96 22.30 -29.13
CA GLU A 11 -12.89 22.76 -30.03
C GLU A 11 -13.46 23.55 -31.23
N LYS A 12 -14.61 23.14 -31.78
CA LYS A 12 -15.33 23.91 -32.81
C LYS A 12 -15.73 25.30 -32.30
N MET A 13 -16.35 25.38 -31.11
CA MET A 13 -16.77 26.66 -30.54
C MET A 13 -15.59 27.61 -30.27
N GLN A 14 -14.46 27.08 -29.79
CA GLN A 14 -13.24 27.86 -29.58
C GLN A 14 -12.69 28.42 -30.91
N ARG A 15 -12.71 27.62 -31.99
CA ARG A 15 -12.32 28.10 -33.33
C ARG A 15 -13.24 29.19 -33.87
N GLU A 16 -14.52 29.16 -33.50
CA GLU A 16 -15.52 30.17 -33.86
C GLU A 16 -15.47 31.42 -32.96
N GLY A 17 -14.53 31.50 -32.01
CA GLY A 17 -14.42 32.63 -31.07
C GLY A 17 -15.48 32.65 -29.97
N LYS A 18 -16.27 31.57 -29.82
CA LYS A 18 -17.28 31.46 -28.75
C LYS A 18 -16.61 31.11 -27.43
N ARG A 19 -17.18 31.60 -26.33
CA ARG A 19 -16.67 31.37 -24.98
C ARG A 19 -16.60 29.87 -24.67
N SER A 20 -15.45 29.40 -24.18
CA SER A 20 -15.26 27.99 -23.81
C SER A 20 -16.17 27.61 -22.64
N PRO A 21 -17.01 26.56 -22.76
CA PRO A 21 -17.84 26.09 -21.65
C PRO A 21 -17.02 25.61 -20.43
N GLU A 22 -15.74 25.30 -20.61
CA GLU A 22 -14.85 24.92 -19.51
C GLU A 22 -14.64 26.07 -18.52
N LEU A 23 -14.66 27.32 -18.99
CA LEU A 23 -14.51 28.52 -18.16
C LEU A 23 -15.73 28.77 -17.27
N SER A 24 -16.88 28.16 -17.60
CA SER A 24 -18.10 28.24 -16.79
C SER A 24 -18.28 27.03 -15.89
N ARG A 25 -17.33 26.09 -15.84
CA ARG A 25 -17.47 24.93 -14.96
C ARG A 25 -17.31 25.36 -13.51
N SER A 26 -18.19 24.83 -12.67
CA SER A 26 -18.06 24.96 -11.23
C SER A 26 -16.71 24.37 -10.75
N PRO A 27 -16.08 24.97 -9.73
CA PRO A 27 -14.89 24.39 -9.08
C PRO A 27 -15.09 22.94 -8.63
N PHE A 28 -16.33 22.55 -8.31
CA PHE A 28 -16.65 21.18 -7.88
C PHE A 28 -16.50 20.12 -8.97
N ALA A 29 -16.36 20.53 -10.25
CA ALA A 29 -16.14 19.61 -11.35
C ALA A 29 -14.78 18.90 -11.28
N PHE A 30 -13.82 19.48 -10.55
CA PHE A 30 -12.47 18.93 -10.38
C PHE A 30 -12.24 18.28 -9.03
N THR A 31 -13.10 18.54 -8.04
CA THR A 31 -12.99 17.97 -6.70
C THR A 31 -13.69 16.62 -6.63
N ASP A 32 -13.08 15.63 -5.97
CA ASP A 32 -13.77 14.37 -5.68
C ASP A 32 -14.78 14.60 -4.54
N MET A 33 -16.06 14.72 -4.90
CA MET A 33 -17.17 14.93 -3.96
C MET A 33 -17.72 13.63 -3.38
N ARG A 34 -17.05 12.48 -3.59
CA ARG A 34 -17.47 11.20 -3.01
C ARG A 34 -17.26 11.21 -1.50
N THR A 35 -18.16 10.54 -0.79
CA THR A 35 -18.01 10.30 0.64
C THR A 35 -16.89 9.29 0.88
N ARG A 36 -15.98 9.60 1.81
CA ARG A 36 -14.92 8.67 2.22
C ARG A 36 -15.57 7.45 2.88
N LYS A 37 -15.29 6.26 2.36
CA LYS A 37 -15.76 4.99 2.93
C LYS A 37 -14.63 4.31 3.71
N THR A 38 -14.96 3.77 4.87
CA THR A 38 -14.05 2.91 5.63
C THR A 38 -13.98 1.52 4.99
N LYS A 39 -12.95 0.76 5.35
CA LYS A 39 -12.74 -0.60 4.84
C LYS A 39 -13.81 -1.54 5.38
N THR A 40 -14.25 -2.50 4.56
CA THR A 40 -15.16 -3.55 5.01
C THR A 40 -14.42 -4.57 5.89
N LYS A 41 -15.17 -5.41 6.62
CA LYS A 41 -14.61 -6.53 7.38
C LYS A 41 -13.72 -7.43 6.51
N LYS A 42 -14.18 -7.73 5.28
CA LYS A 42 -13.43 -8.54 4.31
C LYS A 42 -12.11 -7.87 3.93
N ASP A 43 -12.15 -6.57 3.64
CA ASP A 43 -10.94 -5.79 3.25
C ASP A 43 -9.92 -5.70 4.37
N MET A 44 -10.37 -5.76 5.62
CA MET A 44 -9.48 -5.75 6.78
C MET A 44 -8.91 -7.14 7.08
N LEU A 45 -9.74 -8.19 6.99
CA LEU A 45 -9.35 -9.57 7.29
C LEU A 45 -8.26 -10.09 6.34
N TYR A 46 -8.42 -9.81 5.05
CA TYR A 46 -7.49 -10.28 4.02
C TYR A 46 -6.37 -9.28 3.71
N ARG A 47 -6.18 -8.24 4.54
CA ARG A 47 -5.09 -7.28 4.37
C ARG A 47 -3.84 -7.74 5.10
N THR A 48 -2.77 -7.99 4.36
CA THR A 48 -1.40 -8.08 4.87
C THR A 48 -0.80 -6.68 5.05
N LYS A 49 -1.01 -6.06 6.22
CA LYS A 49 -0.43 -4.74 6.53
C LYS A 49 1.06 -4.82 6.90
N HIS A 50 1.44 -5.84 7.66
CA HIS A 50 2.80 -6.05 8.12
C HIS A 50 3.26 -7.45 7.67
N LYS A 51 4.51 -7.57 7.23
CA LYS A 51 5.11 -8.87 6.88
C LYS A 51 5.60 -9.52 8.17
N ASN A 52 4.75 -10.33 8.80
CA ASN A 52 5.22 -11.25 9.83
C ASN A 52 5.70 -12.50 9.09
N GLN A 53 7.00 -12.56 8.79
CA GLN A 53 7.59 -13.83 8.39
C GLN A 53 7.43 -14.75 9.61
N LEU A 54 6.58 -15.78 9.49
CA LEU A 54 6.66 -16.90 10.41
C LEU A 54 8.07 -17.46 10.21
N SER A 55 8.98 -17.19 11.14
CA SER A 55 10.34 -17.69 11.07
C SER A 55 10.25 -19.20 11.08
N LYS A 56 10.32 -19.81 9.89
CA LYS A 56 10.43 -21.25 9.67
C LYS A 56 11.90 -21.66 9.80
N ASP A 57 12.61 -21.04 10.74
CA ASP A 57 13.95 -21.45 11.09
C ASP A 57 13.82 -22.44 12.24
N GLY A 58 13.93 -23.71 11.88
CA GLY A 58 14.21 -24.81 12.79
C GLY A 58 15.51 -24.50 13.53
N ARG A 59 15.39 -23.74 14.63
CA ARG A 59 16.48 -23.53 15.56
C ARG A 59 16.52 -24.76 16.45
N ASP A 60 17.24 -25.77 15.97
CA ASP A 60 17.65 -26.94 16.72
C ASP A 60 18.64 -26.47 17.79
N GLY A 61 18.09 -25.90 18.87
CA GLY A 61 18.83 -25.35 19.99
C GLY A 61 19.48 -26.48 20.81
N SER A 62 20.54 -27.06 20.28
CA SER A 62 21.43 -27.93 21.05
C SER A 62 22.49 -27.06 21.76
N PHE A 63 22.60 -27.20 23.08
CA PHE A 63 23.61 -26.53 23.90
C PHE A 63 24.46 -27.60 24.61
N TYR A 64 25.77 -27.56 24.38
CA TYR A 64 26.75 -28.49 24.95
C TYR A 64 27.18 -28.03 26.35
N PHE A 65 26.97 -28.87 27.38
CA PHE A 65 27.42 -28.62 28.75
C PHE A 65 28.68 -29.46 29.03
N GLY A 66 29.87 -28.88 28.84
CA GLY A 66 31.14 -29.54 29.13
C GLY A 66 31.49 -29.44 30.61
N TYR A 67 31.51 -30.56 31.34
CA TYR A 67 32.01 -30.66 32.71
C TYR A 67 33.53 -30.42 32.75
N LYS A 68 34.01 -29.42 33.51
CA LYS A 68 35.45 -29.32 33.82
C LYS A 68 35.79 -30.25 34.99
N ASN A 69 36.42 -31.38 34.69
CA ASN A 69 37.09 -32.20 35.70
C ASN A 69 38.34 -31.47 36.20
N SER A 70 38.23 -30.84 37.37
CA SER A 70 39.37 -30.32 38.12
C SER A 70 40.05 -31.47 38.85
N GLN A 71 41.15 -31.95 38.28
CA GLN A 71 42.11 -32.86 38.92
C GLN A 71 42.65 -32.21 40.20
N TYR A 72 42.16 -32.61 41.38
CA TYR A 72 42.84 -32.31 42.64
C TYR A 72 43.69 -33.51 43.04
N LYS A 73 44.99 -33.33 42.80
CA LYS A 73 46.09 -34.18 43.30
C LYS A 73 46.27 -33.85 44.78
N PHE A 74 46.01 -34.79 45.69
CA PHE A 74 46.43 -34.69 47.09
C PHE A 74 47.37 -35.85 47.44
N MET A 75 48.61 -35.48 47.77
CA MET A 75 49.60 -36.26 48.50
C MET A 75 49.05 -36.66 49.87
N TYR A 76 49.28 -37.92 50.29
CA TYR A 76 50.12 -38.28 51.43
C TYR A 76 50.71 -39.67 51.18
#